data_AF-A0A7J0CHH6-F1
#
_entry.id   AF-A0A7J0CHH6-F1
#
_cell.length_a   1.000
_cell.length_b   1.000
_cell.length_c   1.000
_cell.angle_alpha   90.00
_cell.angle_beta   90.00
_cell.angle_gamma   90.00
#
_symmetry.space_group_name_H-M   'P 1'
#
loop_
_entity.id
_entity.type
_entity.pdbx_description
1 polymer ?
#
loop_
_entity_poly.entity_id
_entity_poly.type
_entity_poly.pdbx_seq_one_letter_code
_entity_poly.pdbx_strand_id
1 'polypeptide(L)' 'MWNVLSAAATDPWGFRQWNAQDLEGEDVRYAAVGQLSLTYWVNRPLRRLTVLNIVWLG' A
#
# COMPACT_ATOMS: atom_id res chain seq x y z
N MET A 1 7.61 6.50 14.47
CA MET A 1 8.34 6.20 13.22
C MET A 1 8.07 4.74 12.83
N TRP A 2 6.90 4.46 12.24
CA TRP A 2 6.48 3.26 11.45
C TRP A 2 5.10 3.55 10.81
N ASN A 3 4.78 4.85 10.63
CA ASN A 3 3.41 5.34 10.54
C ASN A 3 2.67 4.78 9.31
N VAL A 4 3.34 4.73 8.16
CA VAL A 4 2.70 4.35 6.90
C VAL A 4 2.31 2.87 6.84
N LEU A 5 3.15 1.97 7.39
CA LEU A 5 2.86 0.54 7.46
C LEU A 5 1.77 0.24 8.49
N SER A 6 1.82 0.87 9.66
CA SER A 6 0.76 0.73 10.67
C SER A 6 -0.58 1.29 10.17
N ALA A 7 -0.57 2.42 9.45
CA ALA A 7 -1.75 2.99 8.82
C ALA A 7 -2.31 2.04 7.73
N ALA A 8 -1.46 1.52 6.85
CA ALA A 8 -1.88 0.57 5.82
C ALA A 8 -2.40 -0.75 6.40
N ALA A 9 -1.89 -1.19 7.55
CA ALA A 9 -2.41 -2.37 8.24
C ALA A 9 -3.77 -2.09 8.93
N THR A 10 -4.00 -0.88 9.40
CA THR A 10 -5.24 -0.47 10.08
C THR A 10 -6.37 -0.21 9.09
N ASP A 11 -6.07 0.47 7.99
CA ASP A 11 -7.01 0.73 6.89
C ASP A 11 -6.33 0.47 5.53
N PRO A 12 -6.35 -0.79 5.06
CA PRO A 12 -5.72 -1.18 3.80
C PRO A 12 -6.33 -0.51 2.55
N TRP A 13 -7.57 -0.03 2.63
CA TRP A 13 -8.31 0.57 1.50
C TRP A 13 -8.33 2.10 1.53
N GLY A 14 -7.94 2.72 2.66
CA GLY A 14 -7.85 4.17 2.78
C GLY A 14 -6.79 4.83 1.89
N PHE A 15 -5.85 4.04 1.36
CA PHE A 15 -4.85 4.50 0.41
C PHE A 15 -5.31 4.31 -1.03
N ARG A 16 -4.90 5.24 -1.90
CA ARG A 16 -5.25 5.19 -3.33
C ARG A 16 -4.70 3.93 -3.99
N GLN A 17 -5.39 3.49 -5.04
CA GLN A 17 -4.86 2.49 -5.95
C GLN A 17 -3.52 2.98 -6.53
N TRP A 18 -2.56 2.07 -6.67
CA TRP A 18 -1.24 2.38 -7.22
C TRP A 18 -1.35 2.90 -8.66
N ASN A 19 -2.13 2.21 -9.50
CA ASN A 19 -2.40 2.62 -10.87
C ASN A 19 -3.90 2.50 -11.16
N ALA A 20 -4.59 3.63 -11.28
CA ALA A 20 -6.03 3.66 -11.54
C ALA A 20 -6.44 3.15 -12.93
N GLN A 21 -5.48 3.01 -13.86
CA GLN A 21 -5.73 2.47 -15.20
C GLN A 21 -5.54 0.95 -15.27
N ASP A 22 -4.98 0.35 -14.22
CA ASP A 22 -4.78 -1.09 -14.13
C ASP A 22 -5.96 -1.75 -13.41
N LEU A 23 -6.88 -2.33 -14.18
CA LEU A 23 -8.06 -3.00 -13.65
C LEU A 23 -7.70 -4.29 -12.89
N GLU A 24 -6.60 -4.95 -13.23
CA GLU A 24 -6.13 -6.15 -12.52
C GLU A 24 -5.47 -5.77 -11.20
N GLY A 25 -4.87 -4.58 -11.14
CA GLY A 25 -4.24 -3.99 -9.96
C GLY A 25 -5.18 -3.25 -9.01
N GLU A 26 -6.49 -3.52 -9.02
CA GLU A 26 -7.48 -2.83 -8.15
C GLU A 26 -7.07 -2.88 -6.68
N ASP A 27 -6.47 -4.00 -6.25
CA ASP A 27 -6.05 -4.25 -4.88
C ASP A 27 -4.61 -3.85 -4.57
N VAL A 28 -3.89 -3.29 -5.54
CA VAL A 28 -2.56 -2.75 -5.32
C VAL A 28 -2.67 -1.28 -4.90
N ARG A 29 -2.03 -0.94 -3.79
CA ARG A 29 -2.15 0.35 -3.13
C ARG A 29 -0.81 1.03 -2.99
N TYR A 30 -0.87 2.36 -2.93
CA TYR A 30 0.29 3.20 -2.73
C TYR A 30 0.13 4.10 -1.51
N ALA A 31 1.11 4.04 -0.61
CA ALA A 31 1.18 4.92 0.55
C ALA A 31 2.55 5.60 0.63
N ALA A 32 2.58 6.89 0.90
CA ALA A 32 3.83 7.65 1.03
C ALA A 32 3.75 8.64 2.19
N VAL A 33 4.84 8.73 2.96
CA VAL A 33 5.01 9.71 4.05
C VAL A 33 6.46 10.20 4.01
N GLY A 34 6.65 11.48 3.71
CA GLY A 34 7.99 12.05 3.56
C GLY A 34 8.79 11.34 2.45
N GLN A 35 9.98 10.85 2.78
CA GLN A 35 10.88 10.15 1.85
C GLN A 35 10.64 8.63 1.76
N LEU A 36 9.69 8.10 2.53
CA LEU A 36 9.36 6.67 2.54
C LEU A 36 8.07 6.41 1.77
N SER A 37 8.09 5.43 0.86
CA SER A 37 6.90 4.96 0.18
C SER A 37 6.77 3.43 0.19
N LEU A 38 5.52 2.98 0.12
CA LEU A 38 5.10 1.58 0.20
C LEU A 38 4.17 1.28 -0.99
N THR A 39 4.44 0.18 -1.68
CA THR A 39 3.48 -0.48 -2.55
C THR A 39 3.09 -1.80 -1.93
N TYR A 40 1.80 -2.07 -1.81
CA TYR A 40 1.29 -3.29 -1.21
C TYR A 40 0.06 -3.81 -1.95
N TRP A 41 -0.19 -5.10 -1.82
CA TRP A 41 -1.37 -5.76 -2.34
C TRP A 41 -2.27 -6.21 -1.19
N VAL A 42 -3.59 -6.02 -1.35
CA VAL A 42 -4.61 -6.44 -0.39
C VAL A 42 -5.31 -7.70 -0.88
N ASN A 43 -5.09 -8.81 -0.19
CA ASN A 43 -5.84 -10.04 -0.44
C ASN A 43 -7.17 -9.98 0.32
N ARG A 44 -8.26 -9.59 -0.36
CA ARG A 44 -9.59 -9.44 0.28
C ARG A 44 -10.10 -10.73 0.93
N PRO A 45 -10.06 -11.90 0.25
CA PRO A 45 -10.54 -13.15 0.85
C PRO A 45 -9.79 -13.55 2.13
N LEU A 46 -8.47 -13.37 2.15
CA LEU A 46 -7.64 -13.76 3.30
C LEU A 46 -7.48 -12.65 4.34
N ARG A 47 -7.97 -11.44 4.07
CA ARG A 47 -7.76 -10.23 4.89
C ARG A 47 -6.28 -10.02 5.24
N ARG A 48 -5.42 -10.23 4.26
CA ARG A 48 -3.96 -10.08 4.40
C ARG A 48 -3.45 -8.98 3.49
N LEU A 49 -2.43 -8.29 3.97
CA LEU A 49 -1.65 -7.34 3.20
C LEU A 49 -0.28 -7.96 2.90
N THR A 50 0.14 -7.89 1.65
CA THR A 50 1.49 -8.26 1.22
C THR A 50 2.21 -7.03 0.74
N VAL A 51 3.31 -6.67 1.40
CA VAL A 51 4.17 -5.59 0.95
C VAL A 51 4.91 -6.06 -0.30
N LEU A 52 4.80 -5.29 -1.38
CA LEU A 52 5.47 -5.55 -2.64
C LEU A 52 6.80 -4.80 -2.71
N ASN A 53 6.77 -3.50 -2.36
CA ASN A 53 7.94 -2.63 -2.41
C ASN A 53 7.97 -1.66 -1.23
N ILE A 54 9.18 -1.38 -0.74
CA ILE A 54 9.48 -0.26 0.17
C ILE A 54 10.58 0.55 -0.50
N VAL A 55 10.37 1.85 -0.68
CA VAL A 55 11.34 2.75 -1.33
C VAL A 55 11.66 3.91 -0.40
N TRP A 56 12.95 4.16 -0.19
CA TRP A 56 13.49 5.32 0.53
C TRP A 56 14.20 6.26 -0.46
N LEU A 57 13.87 7.56 -0.43
CA LEU A 57 14.39 8.57 -1.35
C LEU A 57 15.49 9.48 -0.74
N GLY A 58 16.18 9.02 0.30
CA GLY A 58 17.30 9.74 0.93
C GLY A 58 18.66 9.14 0.62
#